data_AF-A0A4R4LPJ4-F1
#
_entry.id   AF-A0A4R4LPJ4-F1
#
_cell.length_a   1.000
_cell.length_b   1.000
_cell.length_c   1.000
_cell.angle_alpha   90.00
_cell.angle_beta   90.00
_cell.angle_gamma   90.00
#
_symmetry.space_group_name_H-M   'P 1'
#
loop_
_entity.id
_entity.type
_entity.pdbx_description
1 polymer ?
#
loop_
_entity_poly.entity_id
_entity_poly.type
_entity_poly.pdbx_seq_one_letter_code
_entity_poly.pdbx_strand_id
1 'polypeptide(L)'
;MRRALAGTGPTLLLVTAGCTDSAVDAPPRLVEPAASAAAATPTASRQDADEVARTLASLRRVDDLPLYEMTYAGGYDPTVGTDARPASGPFGCSLFAAGGDPARPLVARNFDWAAHPAMVLRTDPPDGYASVSMGDLSYLGVGSDPTGDRRLLNAPLLPFDGMNERGLAVGVAADDHATAKPVPGRPTVGSVRILRLVLDRAATVDEAVAVFERHNLDFDGGPPLHYLLAAAAGRSAVVEFVAGTMRVQRGEVRLVPAGGGERRYRLPVS
;
A
#
# COMPACT_ATOMS: atom_id res chain seq x y z
N MET A 1 -29.18 61.07 -33.54
CA MET A 1 -29.45 62.00 -32.42
C MET A 1 -29.53 61.21 -31.13
N ARG A 2 -28.92 61.77 -30.08
CA ARG A 2 -28.67 61.20 -28.75
C ARG A 2 -29.96 60.80 -28.02
N ARG A 3 -29.87 59.79 -27.15
CA ARG A 3 -30.33 59.89 -25.75
C ARG A 3 -29.71 58.79 -24.89
N ALA A 4 -29.03 59.26 -23.85
CA ALA A 4 -28.42 58.49 -22.77
C ALA A 4 -29.47 58.15 -21.71
N LEU A 5 -29.24 57.07 -20.97
CA LEU A 5 -29.65 56.95 -19.57
C LEU A 5 -28.53 56.22 -18.82
N ALA A 6 -28.01 56.91 -17.80
CA ALA A 6 -27.04 56.41 -16.84
C ALA A 6 -27.75 55.53 -15.80
N GLY A 7 -27.14 54.40 -15.47
CA GLY A 7 -27.55 53.52 -14.37
C GLY A 7 -26.34 53.21 -13.50
N THR A 8 -26.35 53.76 -12.30
CA THR A 8 -25.40 53.57 -11.20
C THR A 8 -25.27 52.11 -10.80
N GLY A 9 -24.08 51.53 -10.95
CA GLY A 9 -23.69 50.24 -10.35
C GLY A 9 -22.65 50.46 -9.25
N PRO A 10 -22.70 49.71 -8.15
CA PRO A 10 -21.77 49.89 -7.03
C PRO A 10 -20.36 49.45 -7.41
N THR A 11 -19.37 50.25 -7.00
CA THR A 11 -17.95 49.93 -7.06
C THR A 11 -17.67 48.69 -6.22
N LEU A 12 -17.43 47.55 -6.87
CA LEU A 12 -16.88 46.36 -6.23
C LEU A 12 -15.38 46.60 -6.01
N LEU A 13 -14.99 46.84 -4.77
CA LEU A 13 -13.59 46.89 -4.35
C LEU A 13 -13.03 45.46 -4.46
N LEU A 14 -12.29 45.15 -5.54
CA LEU A 14 -11.44 43.96 -5.56
C LEU A 14 -10.22 44.25 -4.68
N VAL A 15 -10.18 43.65 -3.49
CA VAL A 15 -8.94 43.49 -2.75
C VAL A 15 -8.12 42.43 -3.48
N THR A 16 -7.18 42.86 -4.31
CA THR A 16 -6.11 41.99 -4.79
C THR A 16 -5.21 41.72 -3.61
N ALA A 17 -5.39 40.59 -2.93
CA ALA A 17 -4.35 40.05 -2.06
C ALA A 17 -3.15 39.77 -2.96
N GLY A 18 -2.13 40.63 -2.86
CA GLY A 18 -0.88 40.45 -3.56
C GLY A 18 -0.29 39.10 -3.15
N CYS A 19 0.03 38.27 -4.14
CA CYS A 19 0.90 37.13 -3.94
C CYS A 19 2.23 37.69 -3.43
N THR A 20 2.51 37.50 -2.15
CA THR A 20 3.89 37.54 -1.66
C THR A 20 4.64 36.45 -2.39
N ASP A 21 5.70 36.84 -3.11
CA ASP A 21 6.73 35.93 -3.61
C ASP A 21 7.30 35.15 -2.42
N SER A 22 6.70 34.00 -2.13
CA SER A 22 7.39 32.94 -1.42
C SER A 22 8.38 32.39 -2.42
N ALA A 23 9.65 32.73 -2.23
CA ALA A 23 10.77 32.11 -2.92
C ALA A 23 10.51 30.61 -3.02
N VAL A 24 10.49 30.11 -4.26
CA VAL A 24 10.40 28.68 -4.55
C VAL A 24 11.64 28.06 -3.93
N ASP A 25 11.47 27.49 -2.73
CA ASP A 25 12.51 26.72 -2.08
C ASP A 25 12.85 25.58 -3.03
N ALA A 26 14.14 25.43 -3.32
CA ALA A 26 14.62 24.36 -4.18
C ALA A 26 14.07 23.02 -3.65
N PRO A 27 13.73 22.06 -4.53
CA PRO A 27 13.27 20.75 -4.08
C PRO A 27 14.29 20.19 -3.09
N PRO A 28 13.86 19.60 -1.97
CA PRO A 28 14.78 19.06 -0.97
C PRO A 28 15.71 18.08 -1.69
N ARG A 29 17.02 18.29 -1.55
CA ARG A 29 18.02 17.35 -2.06
C ARG A 29 17.71 15.99 -1.43
N LEU A 30 17.53 14.97 -2.28
CA LEU A 30 17.48 13.59 -1.84
C LEU A 30 18.73 13.35 -1.00
N VAL A 31 18.53 13.14 0.30
CA VAL A 31 19.61 12.70 1.18
C VAL A 31 19.83 11.25 0.78
N GLU A 32 20.86 11.00 -0.04
CA GLU A 32 21.28 9.64 -0.34
C GLU A 32 21.58 8.94 1.00
N PRO A 33 20.97 7.77 1.28
CA PRO A 33 21.40 6.95 2.39
C PRO A 33 22.90 6.69 2.23
N ALA A 34 23.67 6.94 3.29
CA ALA A 34 25.11 6.73 3.27
C ALA A 34 25.43 5.32 2.73
N ALA A 35 26.38 5.27 1.79
CA ALA A 35 26.79 4.12 0.99
C ALA A 35 27.47 2.98 1.79
N SER A 36 26.82 2.48 2.84
CA SER A 36 27.30 1.35 3.63
C SER A 36 26.15 0.41 3.98
N ALA A 37 25.57 -0.24 2.98
CA ALA A 37 24.57 -1.28 3.23
C ALA A 37 24.64 -2.48 2.27
N ALA A 38 25.78 -2.69 1.61
CA ALA A 38 26.09 -3.94 0.90
C ALA A 38 26.34 -5.15 1.84
N ALA A 39 26.25 -4.96 3.16
CA ALA A 39 26.65 -5.94 4.18
C ALA A 39 25.49 -6.51 5.03
N ALA A 40 24.24 -6.09 4.82
CA ALA A 40 23.13 -6.65 5.59
C ALA A 40 22.78 -8.05 5.07
N THR A 41 23.00 -9.08 5.89
CA THR A 41 22.56 -10.44 5.61
C THR A 41 21.03 -10.47 5.50
N PRO A 42 20.47 -10.97 4.39
CA PRO A 42 19.02 -11.15 4.26
C PRO A 42 18.50 -12.03 5.38
N THR A 43 17.47 -11.57 6.09
CA THR A 43 16.88 -12.27 7.23
C THR A 43 15.77 -13.22 6.79
N ALA A 44 15.06 -12.85 5.71
CA ALA A 44 13.89 -13.58 5.22
C ALA A 44 14.25 -14.80 4.38
N SER A 45 15.29 -14.69 3.54
CA SER A 45 15.58 -15.67 2.51
C SER A 45 15.83 -17.06 3.11
N ARG A 46 15.23 -18.08 2.48
CA ARG A 46 15.50 -19.50 2.72
C ARG A 46 16.03 -20.18 1.46
N GLN A 47 16.54 -19.36 0.54
CA GLN A 47 16.95 -19.78 -0.79
C GLN A 47 18.33 -20.45 -0.77
N ASP A 48 18.52 -21.41 -1.67
CA ASP A 48 19.86 -21.90 -2.00
C ASP A 48 20.64 -20.90 -2.90
N ALA A 49 21.89 -21.22 -3.23
CA ALA A 49 22.74 -20.34 -4.02
C ALA A 49 22.22 -20.11 -5.45
N ASP A 50 21.61 -21.12 -6.06
CA ASP A 50 21.09 -21.04 -7.43
C ASP A 50 19.78 -20.23 -7.45
N GLU A 51 18.92 -20.42 -6.46
CA GLU A 51 17.72 -19.62 -6.24
C GLU A 51 18.05 -18.14 -6.00
N VAL A 52 19.06 -17.85 -5.18
CA VAL A 52 19.56 -16.47 -4.99
C VAL A 52 20.02 -15.87 -6.32
N ALA A 53 20.81 -16.62 -7.10
CA ALA A 53 21.31 -16.15 -8.39
C ALA A 53 20.16 -15.87 -9.36
N ARG A 54 19.16 -16.76 -9.45
CA ARG A 54 17.96 -16.56 -10.28
C ARG A 54 17.14 -15.35 -9.85
N THR A 55 16.90 -15.17 -8.55
CA THR A 55 16.14 -14.03 -8.03
C THR A 55 16.82 -12.72 -8.39
N LEU A 56 18.11 -12.56 -8.08
CA LEU A 56 18.83 -11.30 -8.34
C LEU A 56 19.01 -11.05 -9.85
N ALA A 57 19.25 -12.09 -10.66
CA ALA A 57 19.37 -11.97 -12.11
C ALA A 57 18.04 -11.60 -12.80
N SER A 58 16.89 -11.82 -12.15
CA SER A 58 15.58 -11.47 -12.70
C SER A 58 15.24 -9.97 -12.56
N LEU A 59 16.02 -9.22 -11.78
CA LEU A 59 15.79 -7.79 -11.56
C LEU A 59 15.90 -7.02 -12.88
N ARG A 60 14.87 -6.25 -13.20
CA ARG A 60 14.83 -5.44 -14.43
C ARG A 60 14.19 -4.09 -14.16
N ARG A 61 14.83 -3.00 -14.61
CA ARG A 61 14.19 -1.68 -14.66
C ARG A 61 13.20 -1.66 -15.82
N VAL A 62 11.99 -1.16 -15.56
CA VAL A 62 10.89 -1.13 -16.54
C VAL A 62 10.37 0.28 -16.81
N ASP A 63 10.70 1.27 -15.97
CA ASP A 63 10.34 2.68 -16.16
C ASP A 63 11.44 3.63 -15.68
N ASP A 64 11.40 4.88 -16.16
CA ASP A 64 12.36 5.91 -15.82
C ASP A 64 12.13 6.58 -14.47
N LEU A 65 10.88 6.62 -13.97
CA LEU A 65 10.55 6.91 -12.58
C LEU A 65 10.71 5.61 -11.79
N PRO A 66 11.90 5.37 -11.20
CA PRO A 66 12.53 4.05 -11.17
C PRO A 66 11.58 2.95 -10.70
N LEU A 67 11.02 2.23 -11.68
CA LEU A 67 10.20 1.06 -11.45
C LEU A 67 11.01 -0.16 -11.86
N TYR A 68 11.08 -1.13 -10.96
CA TYR A 68 11.72 -2.40 -11.18
C TYR A 68 10.68 -3.52 -11.17
N GLU A 69 11.01 -4.64 -11.80
CA GLU A 69 10.35 -5.91 -11.53
C GLU A 69 11.36 -6.97 -11.14
N MET A 70 10.93 -7.93 -10.33
CA MET A 70 11.74 -9.07 -9.92
C MET A 70 10.85 -10.30 -9.73
N THR A 71 11.36 -11.48 -10.09
CA THR A 71 10.74 -12.77 -9.78
C THR A 71 11.55 -13.45 -8.69
N TYR A 72 10.93 -13.65 -7.53
CA TYR A 72 11.54 -14.33 -6.40
C TYR A 72 11.40 -15.85 -6.56
N ALA A 73 12.53 -16.55 -6.61
CA ALA A 73 12.58 -18.01 -6.63
C ALA A 73 12.79 -18.57 -5.22
N GLY A 74 12.02 -19.59 -4.83
CA GLY A 74 12.24 -20.33 -3.58
C GLY A 74 11.51 -19.76 -2.36
N GLY A 75 11.82 -20.32 -1.20
CA GLY A 75 11.16 -20.00 0.06
C GLY A 75 11.71 -18.77 0.77
N TYR A 76 10.88 -18.20 1.63
CA TYR A 76 11.23 -17.15 2.57
C TYR A 76 10.46 -17.33 3.88
N ASP A 77 10.99 -16.77 4.96
CA ASP A 77 10.31 -16.67 6.24
C ASP A 77 9.60 -15.32 6.33
N PRO A 78 8.25 -15.26 6.24
CA PRO A 78 7.53 -13.99 6.30
C PRO A 78 7.37 -13.48 7.74
N THR A 79 7.91 -14.18 8.74
CA THR A 79 7.75 -13.86 10.17
C THR A 79 8.93 -13.09 10.77
N VAL A 80 10.01 -12.91 10.02
CA VAL A 80 11.14 -12.06 10.42
C VAL A 80 10.93 -10.59 10.03
N GLY A 81 11.56 -9.67 10.77
CA GLY A 81 11.51 -8.24 10.51
C GLY A 81 12.58 -7.74 9.53
N THR A 82 12.48 -6.45 9.20
CA THR A 82 13.48 -5.67 8.48
C THR A 82 13.98 -4.52 9.38
N ASP A 83 15.25 -4.15 9.25
CA ASP A 83 15.86 -3.11 10.10
C ASP A 83 15.72 -1.68 9.51
N ALA A 84 15.37 -1.57 8.22
CA ALA A 84 15.29 -0.28 7.54
C ALA A 84 14.09 0.55 7.99
N ARG A 85 14.33 1.84 8.21
CA ARG A 85 13.34 2.84 8.65
C ARG A 85 13.53 4.11 7.82
N PRO A 86 13.00 4.18 6.58
CA PRO A 86 13.13 5.37 5.77
C PRO A 86 12.40 6.56 6.42
N ALA A 87 12.82 7.78 6.07
CA ALA A 87 12.12 8.97 6.53
C ALA A 87 10.68 8.97 6.01
N SER A 88 9.74 9.35 6.87
CA SER A 88 8.35 9.56 6.47
C SER A 88 8.15 10.96 5.90
N GLY A 89 7.23 11.07 4.93
CA GLY A 89 6.79 12.33 4.34
C GLY A 89 5.27 12.46 4.41
N PRO A 90 4.71 13.56 3.88
CA PRO A 90 3.27 13.71 3.68
C PRO A 90 2.72 12.57 2.82
N PHE A 91 1.48 12.14 3.08
CA PHE A 91 0.86 11.02 2.38
C PHE A 91 -0.60 11.31 1.98
N GLY A 92 -1.09 10.60 0.96
CA GLY A 92 -2.43 10.81 0.36
C GLY A 92 -3.03 9.57 -0.31
N CYS A 93 -2.69 8.36 0.16
CA CYS A 93 -3.11 7.12 -0.48
C CYS A 93 -4.64 6.97 -0.54
N SER A 94 -5.16 6.54 -1.69
CA SER A 94 -6.56 6.18 -1.94
C SER A 94 -6.65 4.76 -2.50
N LEU A 95 -7.72 4.05 -2.14
CA LEU A 95 -7.96 2.68 -2.62
C LEU A 95 -9.42 2.54 -3.06
N PHE A 96 -9.65 1.77 -4.11
CA PHE A 96 -11.01 1.37 -4.48
C PHE A 96 -11.07 -0.05 -5.02
N ALA A 97 -12.23 -0.68 -4.81
CA ALA A 97 -12.62 -1.92 -5.46
C ALA A 97 -13.90 -1.67 -6.26
N ALA A 98 -13.87 -1.97 -7.55
CA ALA A 98 -15.01 -1.83 -8.45
C ALA A 98 -15.46 -3.23 -8.91
N GLY A 99 -16.66 -3.64 -8.48
CA GLY A 99 -17.27 -4.93 -8.82
C GLY A 99 -18.49 -4.81 -9.72
N GLY A 100 -18.62 -3.71 -10.48
CA GLY A 100 -19.79 -3.45 -11.32
C GLY A 100 -19.96 -4.46 -12.46
N ASP A 101 -18.85 -4.98 -13.00
CA ASP A 101 -18.83 -6.15 -13.87
C ASP A 101 -18.31 -7.36 -13.06
N PRO A 102 -19.16 -8.33 -12.70
CA PRO A 102 -18.74 -9.51 -11.94
C PRO A 102 -17.70 -10.38 -12.65
N ALA A 103 -17.60 -10.31 -13.98
CA ALA A 103 -16.60 -11.04 -14.74
C ALA A 103 -15.24 -10.33 -14.75
N ARG A 104 -15.21 -9.04 -14.39
CA ARG A 104 -14.01 -8.19 -14.45
C ARG A 104 -13.92 -7.25 -13.23
N PRO A 105 -13.88 -7.77 -12.00
CA PRO A 105 -13.67 -6.94 -10.82
C PRO A 105 -12.29 -6.26 -10.90
N LEU A 106 -12.22 -5.00 -10.48
CA LEU A 106 -11.00 -4.21 -10.47
C LEU A 106 -10.68 -3.74 -9.05
N VAL A 107 -9.40 -3.70 -8.72
CA VAL A 107 -8.86 -3.04 -7.53
C VAL A 107 -7.79 -2.07 -7.99
N ALA A 108 -7.79 -0.87 -7.44
CA ALA A 108 -6.71 0.07 -7.70
C ALA A 108 -6.34 0.85 -6.43
N ARG A 109 -5.11 1.34 -6.44
CA ARG A 109 -4.50 2.12 -5.38
C ARG A 109 -3.53 3.13 -6.01
N ASN A 110 -3.48 4.35 -5.47
CA ASN A 110 -2.33 5.25 -5.64
C ASN A 110 -1.45 5.18 -4.38
N PHE A 111 -0.15 5.42 -4.58
CA PHE A 111 0.82 5.50 -3.49
C PHE A 111 1.47 6.88 -3.49
N ASP A 112 0.84 7.81 -2.78
CA ASP A 112 1.31 9.19 -2.68
C ASP A 112 2.38 9.28 -1.60
N TRP A 113 3.64 9.20 -2.03
CA TRP A 113 4.82 9.17 -1.18
C TRP A 113 6.00 9.92 -1.82
N ALA A 114 7.14 9.97 -1.12
CA ALA A 114 8.38 10.48 -1.70
C ALA A 114 8.83 9.63 -2.89
N ALA A 115 9.53 10.26 -3.84
CA ALA A 115 10.01 9.60 -5.06
C ALA A 115 11.14 8.61 -4.74
N HIS A 116 10.77 7.36 -4.52
CA HIS A 116 11.68 6.25 -4.29
C HIS A 116 11.56 5.20 -5.40
N PRO A 117 12.58 4.35 -5.61
CA PRO A 117 12.46 3.19 -6.48
C PRO A 117 11.33 2.26 -6.02
N ALA A 118 10.40 1.95 -6.91
CA ALA A 118 9.33 0.99 -6.70
C ALA A 118 9.67 -0.36 -7.34
N MET A 119 9.08 -1.44 -6.82
CA MET A 119 9.25 -2.78 -7.38
C MET A 119 7.92 -3.52 -7.50
N VAL A 120 7.68 -4.11 -8.67
CA VAL A 120 6.71 -5.20 -8.87
C VAL A 120 7.42 -6.52 -8.57
N LEU A 121 7.02 -7.20 -7.51
CA LEU A 121 7.55 -8.49 -7.10
C LEU A 121 6.57 -9.60 -7.47
N ARG A 122 7.08 -10.67 -8.09
CA ARG A 122 6.37 -11.94 -8.26
C ARG A 122 6.95 -12.97 -7.30
N THR A 123 6.10 -13.67 -6.57
CA THR A 123 6.50 -14.74 -5.66
C THR A 123 5.66 -15.98 -5.93
N ASP A 124 6.27 -17.16 -5.79
CA ASP A 124 5.59 -18.46 -5.82
C ASP A 124 6.24 -19.36 -4.74
N PRO A 125 5.95 -19.09 -3.45
CA PRO A 125 6.59 -19.81 -2.36
C PRO A 125 6.08 -21.26 -2.27
N PRO A 126 6.91 -22.23 -1.86
CA PRO A 126 6.51 -23.64 -1.82
C PRO A 126 5.34 -23.93 -0.85
N ASP A 127 5.18 -23.11 0.18
CA ASP A 127 4.20 -23.29 1.26
C ASP A 127 3.13 -22.18 1.30
N GLY A 128 2.85 -21.52 0.17
CA GLY A 128 1.88 -20.44 0.09
C GLY A 128 1.40 -20.15 -1.33
N TYR A 129 0.49 -19.20 -1.47
CA TYR A 129 -0.03 -18.82 -2.79
C TYR A 129 0.96 -17.99 -3.59
N ALA A 130 0.99 -18.25 -4.90
CA ALA A 130 1.64 -17.37 -5.85
C ALA A 130 0.98 -15.98 -5.84
N SER A 131 1.78 -14.91 -5.98
CA SER A 131 1.26 -13.55 -5.94
C SER A 131 2.11 -12.56 -6.71
N VAL A 132 1.47 -11.46 -7.12
CA VAL A 132 2.13 -10.24 -7.58
C VAL A 132 1.88 -9.14 -6.56
N SER A 133 2.91 -8.38 -6.21
CA SER A 133 2.82 -7.28 -5.24
C SER A 133 3.67 -6.10 -5.64
N MET A 134 3.33 -4.90 -5.17
CA MET A 134 4.17 -3.70 -5.32
C MET A 134 4.75 -3.28 -3.98
N GLY A 135 5.98 -2.76 -3.98
CA GLY A 135 6.60 -2.18 -2.79
C GLY A 135 7.61 -1.07 -3.08
N ASP A 136 7.92 -0.30 -2.04
CA ASP A 136 8.93 0.76 -2.04
C ASP A 136 10.27 0.22 -1.52
N LEU A 137 11.31 0.27 -2.36
CA LEU A 137 12.63 -0.30 -2.06
C LEU A 137 13.38 0.46 -0.96
N SER A 138 13.01 1.71 -0.67
CA SER A 138 13.60 2.47 0.45
C SER A 138 13.33 1.81 1.81
N TYR A 139 12.22 1.07 1.94
CA TYR A 139 11.90 0.30 3.14
C TYR A 139 12.72 -1.00 3.26
N LEU A 140 13.50 -1.36 2.24
CA LEU A 140 14.57 -2.37 2.32
C LEU A 140 15.94 -1.72 2.58
N GLY A 141 15.98 -0.38 2.67
CA GLY A 141 17.19 0.43 2.71
C GLY A 141 17.92 0.53 1.37
N VAL A 142 17.36 -0.03 0.29
CA VAL A 142 17.99 -0.08 -1.02
C VAL A 142 17.99 1.31 -1.65
N GLY A 143 19.12 1.69 -2.26
CA GLY A 143 19.32 2.99 -2.86
C GLY A 143 18.63 3.15 -4.22
N SER A 144 18.95 4.24 -4.93
CA SER A 144 18.42 4.57 -6.25
C SER A 144 18.73 3.52 -7.33
N ASP A 145 19.91 2.89 -7.24
CA ASP A 145 20.29 1.73 -8.05
C ASP A 145 20.27 0.45 -7.20
N PRO A 146 19.27 -0.44 -7.38
CA PRO A 146 19.16 -1.70 -6.65
C PRO A 146 20.04 -2.83 -7.24
N THR A 147 20.77 -2.59 -8.33
CA THR A 147 21.52 -3.63 -9.04
C THR A 147 22.57 -4.30 -8.14
N GLY A 148 22.49 -5.62 -8.01
CA GLY A 148 23.42 -6.41 -7.20
C GLY A 148 23.21 -6.32 -5.68
N ASP A 149 22.20 -5.56 -5.22
CA ASP A 149 21.93 -5.40 -3.80
C ASP A 149 21.24 -6.65 -3.21
N ARG A 150 21.94 -7.33 -2.30
CA ARG A 150 21.43 -8.55 -1.67
C ARG A 150 20.23 -8.31 -0.75
N ARG A 151 19.97 -7.07 -0.31
CA ARG A 151 18.80 -6.74 0.51
C ARG A 151 17.48 -6.95 -0.23
N LEU A 152 17.50 -7.00 -1.55
CA LEU A 152 16.37 -7.42 -2.37
C LEU A 152 15.85 -8.81 -2.02
N LEU A 153 16.67 -9.67 -1.41
CA LEU A 153 16.23 -10.99 -0.95
C LEU A 153 15.26 -10.92 0.25
N ASN A 154 15.05 -9.73 0.84
CA ASN A 154 14.00 -9.44 1.82
C ASN A 154 12.74 -8.82 1.18
N ALA A 155 12.69 -8.60 -0.14
CA ALA A 155 11.56 -7.97 -0.82
C ALA A 155 10.18 -8.61 -0.52
N PRO A 156 10.05 -9.95 -0.33
CA PRO A 156 8.76 -10.53 0.06
C PRO A 156 8.17 -9.99 1.37
N LEU A 157 8.97 -9.38 2.25
CA LEU A 157 8.49 -8.89 3.55
C LEU A 157 7.64 -7.63 3.47
N LEU A 158 7.69 -6.88 2.35
CA LEU A 158 7.12 -5.54 2.26
C LEU A 158 6.21 -5.34 1.02
N PRO A 159 5.16 -6.16 0.82
CA PRO A 159 4.14 -5.85 -0.17
C PRO A 159 3.23 -4.74 0.37
N PHE A 160 3.22 -3.56 -0.27
CA PHE A 160 2.32 -2.45 0.08
C PHE A 160 0.93 -2.64 -0.53
N ASP A 161 0.87 -3.39 -1.63
CA ASP A 161 -0.33 -3.94 -2.22
C ASP A 161 0.00 -5.23 -3.00
N GLY A 162 -1.02 -5.95 -3.43
CA GLY A 162 -0.86 -7.10 -4.30
C GLY A 162 -2.12 -7.92 -4.49
N MET A 163 -2.00 -8.96 -5.31
CA MET A 163 -3.03 -9.96 -5.57
C MET A 163 -2.39 -11.34 -5.64
N ASN A 164 -3.03 -12.34 -5.03
CA ASN A 164 -2.61 -13.74 -5.12
C ASN A 164 -3.39 -14.52 -6.20
N GLU A 165 -2.93 -15.73 -6.51
CA GLU A 165 -3.52 -16.61 -7.53
C GLU A 165 -4.96 -17.04 -7.24
N ARG A 166 -5.43 -16.83 -6.01
CA ARG A 166 -6.83 -17.07 -5.61
C ARG A 166 -7.75 -15.89 -5.94
N GLY A 167 -7.19 -14.82 -6.51
CA GLY A 167 -7.90 -13.60 -6.83
C GLY A 167 -8.24 -12.75 -5.61
N LEU A 168 -7.54 -12.94 -4.50
CA LEU A 168 -7.62 -12.04 -3.34
C LEU A 168 -6.58 -10.93 -3.52
N ALA A 169 -7.05 -9.69 -3.51
CA ALA A 169 -6.23 -8.48 -3.48
C ALA A 169 -6.27 -7.82 -2.10
N VAL A 170 -5.14 -7.22 -1.73
CA VAL A 170 -4.98 -6.40 -0.52
C VAL A 170 -4.15 -5.16 -0.83
N GLY A 171 -4.47 -4.04 -0.20
CA GLY A 171 -3.66 -2.82 -0.26
C GLY A 171 -3.77 -2.01 1.02
N VAL A 172 -2.78 -1.14 1.25
CA VAL A 172 -2.72 -0.25 2.41
C VAL A 172 -2.92 1.21 2.07
N ALA A 173 -3.49 1.98 3.00
CA ALA A 173 -3.35 3.43 3.05
C ALA A 173 -2.95 3.86 4.46
N ALA A 174 -2.26 4.99 4.55
CA ALA A 174 -1.85 5.57 5.82
C ALA A 174 -3.03 6.29 6.50
N ASP A 175 -3.10 6.14 7.81
CA ASP A 175 -4.12 6.71 8.70
C ASP A 175 -3.45 7.20 9.98
N ASP A 176 -3.27 8.52 10.13
CA ASP A 176 -2.63 9.13 11.32
C ASP A 176 -3.39 8.86 12.64
N HIS A 177 -4.62 8.37 12.58
CA HIS A 177 -5.44 8.09 13.75
C HIS A 177 -5.49 6.60 14.10
N ALA A 178 -4.94 5.73 13.26
CA ALA A 178 -4.96 4.29 13.53
C ALA A 178 -4.11 3.95 14.76
N THR A 179 -4.69 3.18 15.67
CA THR A 179 -4.06 2.74 16.92
C THR A 179 -4.42 1.29 17.20
N ALA A 180 -3.42 0.46 17.51
CA ALA A 180 -3.59 -0.94 17.87
C ALA A 180 -3.02 -1.21 19.27
N LYS A 181 -3.80 -1.89 20.12
CA LYS A 181 -3.31 -2.40 21.41
C LYS A 181 -2.98 -3.90 21.25
N PRO A 182 -1.75 -4.33 21.60
CA PRO A 182 -1.40 -5.74 21.54
C PRO A 182 -2.32 -6.60 22.42
N VAL A 183 -2.75 -7.73 21.87
CA VAL A 183 -3.47 -8.79 22.60
C VAL A 183 -2.46 -9.84 23.06
N PRO A 184 -2.38 -10.16 24.37
CA PRO A 184 -1.46 -11.18 24.87
C PRO A 184 -1.61 -12.52 24.16
N GLY A 185 -0.49 -13.17 23.86
CA GLY A 185 -0.45 -14.49 23.22
C GLY A 185 -0.59 -14.49 21.70
N ARG A 186 -0.88 -13.35 21.05
CA ARG A 186 -0.83 -13.24 19.59
C ARG A 186 0.57 -12.83 19.11
N PRO A 187 1.11 -13.45 18.04
CA PRO A 187 2.36 -13.01 17.44
C PRO A 187 2.22 -11.59 16.88
N THR A 188 3.28 -10.80 16.99
CA THR A 188 3.34 -9.44 16.44
C THR A 188 3.99 -9.45 15.07
N VAL A 189 3.40 -8.72 14.12
CA VAL A 189 3.92 -8.54 12.77
C VAL A 189 3.88 -7.06 12.40
N GLY A 190 4.83 -6.63 11.57
CA GLY A 190 4.85 -5.27 11.05
C GLY A 190 3.61 -4.98 10.20
N SER A 191 3.16 -3.73 10.23
CA SER A 191 1.92 -3.27 9.61
C SER A 191 1.83 -3.50 8.10
N VAL A 192 2.94 -3.42 7.36
CA VAL A 192 2.99 -3.80 5.93
C VAL A 192 3.14 -5.31 5.78
N ARG A 193 3.95 -5.94 6.62
CA ARG A 193 4.29 -7.37 6.53
C ARG A 193 3.09 -8.31 6.72
N ILE A 194 2.03 -7.88 7.41
CA ILE A 194 0.76 -8.61 7.47
C ILE A 194 0.20 -8.91 6.06
N LEU A 195 0.43 -8.04 5.06
CA LEU A 195 -0.02 -8.27 3.69
C LEU A 195 0.64 -9.50 3.07
N ARG A 196 1.93 -9.74 3.34
CA ARG A 196 2.60 -10.96 2.87
C ARG A 196 1.93 -12.20 3.45
N LEU A 197 1.59 -12.17 4.75
CA LEU A 197 0.88 -13.27 5.40
C LEU A 197 -0.52 -13.50 4.82
N VAL A 198 -1.23 -12.42 4.45
CA VAL A 198 -2.53 -12.49 3.77
C VAL A 198 -2.38 -13.07 2.37
N LEU A 199 -1.47 -12.52 1.56
CA LEU A 199 -1.25 -12.96 0.19
C LEU A 199 -0.82 -14.43 0.13
N ASP A 200 0.02 -14.91 1.06
CA ASP A 200 0.45 -16.31 1.12
C ASP A 200 -0.64 -17.30 1.56
N ARG A 201 -1.58 -16.87 2.43
CA ARG A 201 -2.41 -17.82 3.20
C ARG A 201 -3.92 -17.64 3.08
N ALA A 202 -4.41 -16.59 2.45
CA ALA A 202 -5.85 -16.32 2.34
C ALA A 202 -6.32 -16.37 0.89
N ALA A 203 -7.34 -17.18 0.61
CA ALA A 203 -8.04 -17.20 -0.67
C ALA A 203 -9.28 -16.29 -0.68
N THR A 204 -9.78 -15.91 0.49
CA THR A 204 -11.02 -15.14 0.66
C THR A 204 -10.87 -13.96 1.62
N VAL A 205 -11.80 -13.00 1.55
CA VAL A 205 -11.85 -11.87 2.50
C VAL A 205 -11.96 -12.35 3.95
N ASP A 206 -12.74 -13.40 4.25
CA ASP A 206 -12.89 -13.87 5.63
C ASP A 206 -11.60 -14.54 6.15
N GLU A 207 -10.90 -15.31 5.31
CA GLU A 207 -9.59 -15.87 5.67
C GLU A 207 -8.56 -14.77 5.89
N ALA A 208 -8.59 -13.71 5.07
CA ALA A 208 -7.72 -12.55 5.23
C ALA A 208 -8.00 -11.82 6.54
N VAL A 209 -9.28 -11.54 6.85
CA VAL A 209 -9.69 -10.98 8.15
C VAL A 209 -9.21 -11.88 9.29
N ALA A 210 -9.33 -13.19 9.17
CA ALA A 210 -8.86 -14.12 10.19
C ALA A 210 -7.32 -14.09 10.35
N VAL A 211 -6.55 -13.78 9.30
CA VAL A 211 -5.11 -13.51 9.42
C VAL A 211 -4.86 -12.28 10.30
N PHE A 212 -5.57 -11.16 10.06
CA PHE A 212 -5.47 -9.97 10.93
C PHE A 212 -5.88 -10.28 12.38
N GLU A 213 -6.97 -11.02 12.60
CA GLU A 213 -7.45 -11.35 13.94
C GLU A 213 -6.46 -12.21 14.74
N ARG A 214 -5.61 -13.00 14.08
CA ARG A 214 -4.62 -13.86 14.74
C ARG A 214 -3.31 -13.14 15.08
N HIS A 215 -3.10 -11.93 14.60
CA HIS A 215 -1.84 -11.20 14.78
C HIS A 215 -2.05 -9.87 15.50
N ASN A 216 -1.02 -9.44 16.24
CA ASN A 216 -0.88 -8.05 16.65
C ASN A 216 -0.17 -7.30 15.52
N LEU A 217 -0.58 -6.06 15.26
CA LEU A 217 0.13 -5.18 14.34
C LEU A 217 1.05 -4.25 15.11
N ASP A 218 2.28 -4.16 14.63
CA ASP A 218 3.24 -3.15 15.01
C ASP A 218 3.30 -2.09 13.91
N PHE A 219 2.94 -0.86 14.28
CA PHE A 219 3.02 0.31 13.39
C PHE A 219 4.39 1.00 13.47
N ASP A 220 5.31 0.55 14.34
CA ASP A 220 6.65 1.12 14.41
C ASP A 220 7.40 0.93 13.07
N GLY A 221 8.14 1.96 12.66
CA GLY A 221 8.91 1.97 11.40
C GLY A 221 8.14 2.50 10.18
N GLY A 222 6.87 2.88 10.32
CA GLY A 222 6.08 3.55 9.29
C GLY A 222 4.90 4.33 9.87
N PRO A 223 4.05 4.95 9.04
CA PRO A 223 2.80 5.50 9.52
C PRO A 223 1.85 4.36 9.94
N PRO A 224 0.90 4.62 10.86
CA PRO A 224 -0.20 3.71 11.08
C PRO A 224 -1.05 3.54 9.81
N LEU A 225 -1.69 2.38 9.63
CA LEU A 225 -2.32 1.98 8.37
C LEU A 225 -3.74 1.44 8.56
N HIS A 226 -4.52 1.53 7.49
CA HIS A 226 -5.72 0.70 7.27
C HIS A 226 -5.65 -0.07 5.94
N TYR A 227 -6.54 -1.03 5.75
CA TYR A 227 -6.40 -2.05 4.72
C TYR A 227 -7.67 -2.25 3.92
N LEU A 228 -7.58 -2.28 2.59
CA LEU A 228 -8.65 -2.74 1.71
C LEU A 228 -8.38 -4.19 1.31
N LEU A 229 -9.38 -5.05 1.50
CA LEU A 229 -9.43 -6.43 1.06
C LEU A 229 -10.50 -6.56 -0.02
N ALA A 230 -10.20 -7.23 -1.12
CA ALA A 230 -11.16 -7.50 -2.18
C ALA A 230 -10.89 -8.85 -2.85
N ALA A 231 -11.91 -9.69 -2.96
CA ALA A 231 -11.83 -10.98 -3.63
C ALA A 231 -12.50 -10.91 -5.01
N ALA A 232 -12.01 -11.73 -5.96
CA ALA A 232 -12.59 -11.88 -7.29
C ALA A 232 -14.09 -12.22 -7.28
N ALA A 233 -14.59 -12.87 -6.22
CA ALA A 233 -16.01 -13.13 -6.02
C ALA A 233 -16.86 -11.88 -5.64
N GLY A 234 -16.29 -10.68 -5.72
CA GLY A 234 -16.96 -9.40 -5.47
C GLY A 234 -17.11 -9.02 -3.99
N ARG A 235 -16.62 -9.85 -3.05
CA ARG A 235 -16.60 -9.51 -1.63
C ARG A 235 -15.44 -8.56 -1.33
N SER A 236 -15.67 -7.55 -0.50
CA SER A 236 -14.63 -6.66 0.00
C SER A 236 -14.80 -6.37 1.49
N ALA A 237 -13.72 -5.92 2.13
CA ALA A 237 -13.75 -5.39 3.48
C ALA A 237 -12.66 -4.34 3.68
N VAL A 238 -12.94 -3.37 4.54
CA VAL A 238 -11.93 -2.47 5.10
C VAL A 238 -11.60 -2.95 6.51
N VAL A 239 -10.31 -3.08 6.83
CA VAL A 239 -9.82 -3.36 8.18
C VAL A 239 -9.16 -2.11 8.72
N GLU A 240 -9.64 -1.62 9.86
CA GLU A 240 -9.18 -0.39 10.52
C GLU A 240 -8.83 -0.67 11.98
N PHE A 241 -8.00 0.17 12.57
CA PHE A 241 -7.57 0.04 13.96
C PHE A 241 -7.95 1.30 14.72
N VAL A 242 -9.15 1.32 15.31
CA VAL A 242 -9.74 2.52 15.93
C VAL A 242 -9.72 2.36 17.44
N ALA A 243 -9.18 3.36 18.14
CA ALA A 243 -9.06 3.39 19.60
C ALA A 243 -8.42 2.11 20.19
N GLY A 244 -7.36 1.61 19.54
CA GLY A 244 -6.63 0.42 19.97
C GLY A 244 -7.26 -0.92 19.52
N THR A 245 -8.37 -0.91 18.78
CA THR A 245 -9.13 -2.12 18.47
C THR A 245 -9.35 -2.28 16.97
N MET A 246 -9.17 -3.51 16.47
CA MET A 246 -9.51 -3.86 15.08
C MET A 246 -11.02 -3.73 14.82
N ARG A 247 -11.37 -3.08 13.71
CA ARG A 247 -12.73 -2.94 13.17
C ARG A 247 -12.73 -3.43 11.72
N VAL A 248 -13.78 -4.15 11.34
CA VAL A 248 -13.95 -4.68 9.99
C VAL A 248 -15.25 -4.17 9.42
N GLN A 249 -15.17 -3.37 8.37
CA GLN A 249 -16.32 -2.94 7.60
C GLN A 249 -16.37 -3.76 6.31
N ARG A 250 -17.31 -4.69 6.21
CA ARG A 250 -17.54 -5.43 4.96
C ARG A 250 -18.26 -4.55 3.95
N GLY A 251 -17.90 -4.67 2.68
CA GLY A 251 -18.53 -3.94 1.58
C GLY A 251 -20.04 -4.22 1.54
N GLU A 252 -20.84 -3.24 1.98
CA GLU A 252 -22.28 -3.18 1.77
C GLU A 252 -22.57 -2.00 0.84
N VAL A 253 -23.31 -2.22 -0.25
CA VAL A 253 -23.91 -1.11 -1.00
C VAL A 253 -25.03 -0.54 -0.14
N ARG A 254 -24.77 0.59 0.53
CA ARG A 254 -25.79 1.37 1.23
C ARG A 254 -26.25 2.50 0.34
N LEU A 255 -27.47 2.38 -0.19
CA LEU A 255 -28.19 3.53 -0.74
C LEU A 255 -28.84 4.25 0.44
N VAL A 256 -28.33 5.45 0.75
CA VAL A 256 -29.02 6.40 1.64
C VAL A 256 -29.72 7.41 0.74
N PRO A 257 -31.04 7.30 0.52
CA PRO A 257 -31.80 8.34 -0.15
C PRO A 257 -31.71 9.63 0.67
N ALA A 258 -31.73 10.79 0.02
CA ALA A 258 -31.68 12.10 0.68
C ALA A 258 -32.78 12.33 1.76
N GLY A 259 -33.78 11.44 1.86
CA GLY A 259 -34.81 11.41 2.90
C GLY A 259 -34.50 10.55 4.15
N GLY A 260 -33.28 10.01 4.31
CA GLY A 260 -32.82 9.41 5.57
C GLY A 260 -33.27 7.96 5.86
N GLY A 261 -33.82 7.23 4.89
CA GLY A 261 -34.21 5.82 5.06
C GLY A 261 -33.07 4.85 4.73
N GLU A 262 -32.60 4.06 5.69
CA GLU A 262 -31.62 2.99 5.43
C GLU A 262 -32.32 1.80 4.77
N ARG A 263 -31.88 1.40 3.56
CA ARG A 263 -32.28 0.13 2.94
C ARG A 263 -31.05 -0.65 2.55
N ARG A 264 -30.94 -1.89 3.05
CA ARG A 264 -29.93 -2.85 2.61
C ARG A 264 -30.43 -3.52 1.35
N TYR A 265 -29.78 -3.25 0.22
CA TYR A 265 -30.02 -3.97 -1.02
C TYR A 265 -28.90 -4.98 -1.22
N ARG A 266 -29.26 -6.26 -1.39
CA ARG A 266 -28.38 -7.24 -2.00
C ARG A 266 -28.62 -7.11 -3.50
N LEU A 267 -27.66 -6.56 -4.25
CA LEU A 267 -27.79 -6.47 -5.70
C LEU A 267 -28.00 -7.89 -6.25
N PRO A 268 -29.02 -8.13 -7.09
CA PRO A 268 -29.12 -9.37 -7.83
C PRO A 268 -27.94 -9.39 -8.80
N VAL A 269 -26.95 -10.22 -8.52
CA VAL A 269 -26.00 -10.69 -9.52
C VAL A 269 -26.79 -11.61 -10.45
N SER A 270 -27.20 -11.07 -11.59
CA SER A 270 -27.72 -11.82 -12.75
C SER A 270 -26.63 -11.96 -13.79
#